data_AF-A0A6J4MK52-F1
#
_entry.id   AF-A0A6J4MK52-F1
#
_cell.length_a   1.000
_cell.length_b   1.000
_cell.length_c   1.000
_cell.angle_alpha   90.00
_cell.angle_beta   90.00
_cell.angle_gamma   90.00
#
_symmetry.space_group_name_H-M   'P 1'
#
loop_
_entity.id
_entity.type
_entity.pdbx_description
1 polymer ?
#
loop_
_entity_poly.entity_id
_entity_poly.type
_entity_poly.pdbx_seq_one_letter_code
_entity_poly.pdbx_strand_id
1 'polypeptide(L)'
;MTPAPTEPIPILVGGHAEAALRRAAVRGDGWMHGGGSQEDLDVLLEKLQKIREAEGVADKPFETHVISFDAFTVDGAKRLEDRGITDVIVGFRLPYIKGPDTEPLAKKIEHLERFAEDVIAKVNA
;
A
#
# COMPACT_ATOMS: atom_id res chain seq x y z
N MET A 1 29.78 -6.88 5.43
CA MET A 1 29.47 -6.62 4.01
C MET A 1 29.69 -5.14 3.73
N THR A 2 30.24 -4.81 2.57
CA THR A 2 30.51 -3.42 2.16
C THR A 2 30.09 -3.24 0.70
N PRO A 3 29.43 -2.13 0.35
CA PRO A 3 29.04 -1.03 1.25
C PRO A 3 27.81 -1.38 2.12
N ALA A 4 27.68 -0.73 3.27
CA ALA A 4 26.47 -0.76 4.08
C ALA A 4 25.56 0.44 3.72
N PRO A 5 24.22 0.33 3.87
CA PRO A 5 23.31 1.45 3.67
C PRO A 5 23.67 2.66 4.54
N THR A 6 23.49 3.87 4.01
CA THR A 6 23.72 5.13 4.75
C THR A 6 22.58 5.47 5.71
N GLU A 7 21.41 4.88 5.52
CA GLU A 7 20.20 5.06 6.31
C GLU A 7 19.54 3.69 6.57
N PRO A 8 18.73 3.53 7.64
CA PRO A 8 17.96 2.32 7.87
C PRO A 8 17.05 1.99 6.68
N ILE A 9 16.98 0.71 6.28
CA ILE A 9 16.04 0.25 5.25
C ILE A 9 14.69 -0.05 5.93
N PRO A 10 13.58 0.60 5.52
CA PRO A 10 12.27 0.33 6.08
C PRO A 10 11.85 -1.13 5.88
N ILE A 11 11.32 -1.75 6.93
CA ILE A 11 10.81 -3.12 6.92
C ILE A 11 9.29 -3.11 7.07
N LEU A 12 8.61 -3.34 5.95
CA LEU A 12 7.15 -3.45 5.89
C LEU A 12 6.71 -4.90 6.09
N VAL A 13 5.70 -5.11 6.94
CA VAL A 13 5.15 -6.45 7.18
C VAL A 13 3.79 -6.57 6.49
N GLY A 14 3.65 -7.58 5.62
CA GLY A 14 2.39 -7.87 4.95
C GLY A 14 1.47 -8.83 5.72
N GLY A 15 0.19 -8.82 5.33
CA GLY A 15 -0.82 -9.80 5.75
C GLY A 15 -1.94 -9.22 6.62
N HIS A 16 -3.08 -9.92 6.64
CA HIS A 16 -4.31 -9.47 7.31
C HIS A 16 -4.58 -10.13 8.68
N ALA A 17 -3.86 -11.20 9.01
CA ALA A 17 -4.03 -11.87 10.29
C ALA A 17 -3.59 -10.96 11.46
N GLU A 18 -4.23 -11.06 12.62
CA GLU A 18 -3.89 -10.22 13.78
C GLU A 18 -2.42 -10.34 14.18
N ALA A 19 -1.85 -11.54 14.11
CA ALA A 19 -0.42 -11.77 14.38
C ALA A 19 0.52 -11.10 13.36
N ALA A 20 0.05 -10.82 12.14
CA ALA A 20 0.78 -10.05 11.14
C ALA A 20 0.66 -8.54 11.42
N LEU A 21 -0.55 -8.04 11.71
CA LEU A 21 -0.79 -6.64 12.07
C LEU A 21 0.01 -6.23 13.31
N ARG A 22 0.01 -7.06 14.36
CA ARG A 22 0.81 -6.82 15.57
C ARG A 22 2.31 -6.81 15.28
N ARG A 23 2.78 -7.68 14.38
CA ARG A 23 4.19 -7.70 13.99
C ARG A 23 4.57 -6.45 13.22
N ALA A 24 3.71 -5.98 12.31
CA ALA A 24 3.89 -4.71 11.62
C ALA A 24 4.03 -3.58 12.64
N ALA A 25 3.06 -3.44 13.56
CA ALA A 25 3.04 -2.37 14.56
C ALA A 25 4.24 -2.38 15.52
N VAL A 26 4.65 -3.56 16.01
CA VAL A 26 5.65 -3.66 17.10
C VAL A 26 7.08 -3.77 16.57
N ARG A 27 7.28 -4.33 15.37
CA ARG A 27 8.61 -4.69 14.85
C ARG A 27 8.94 -4.13 13.47
N GLY A 28 7.94 -3.69 12.71
CA GLY A 28 8.13 -3.11 11.38
C GLY A 28 8.12 -1.60 11.42
N ASP A 29 8.47 -1.03 10.27
CA ASP A 29 8.38 0.41 9.98
C ASP A 29 7.06 0.73 9.26
N GLY A 30 6.23 -0.28 9.00
CA GLY A 30 4.95 -0.13 8.30
C GLY A 30 4.23 -1.44 8.04
N TRP A 31 3.05 -1.33 7.43
CA TRP A 31 2.19 -2.43 7.03
C TRP A 31 1.89 -2.39 5.54
N MET A 32 1.88 -3.57 4.92
CA MET A 32 1.53 -3.75 3.51
C MET A 32 0.23 -4.53 3.36
N HIS A 33 -0.79 -3.87 2.84
CA HIS A 33 -2.10 -4.45 2.56
C HIS A 33 -2.02 -5.51 1.44
N GLY A 34 -2.67 -6.66 1.65
CA GLY A 34 -2.76 -7.72 0.63
C GLY A 34 -3.78 -7.47 -0.49
N GLY A 35 -4.51 -6.35 -0.48
CA GLY A 35 -5.69 -6.14 -1.32
C GLY A 35 -6.95 -6.76 -0.70
N GLY A 36 -8.13 -6.34 -1.17
CA GLY A 36 -9.41 -6.72 -0.58
C GLY A 36 -10.51 -5.70 -0.93
N SER A 37 -11.69 -5.82 -0.31
CA SER A 37 -12.70 -4.76 -0.43
C SER A 37 -12.31 -3.52 0.38
N GLN A 38 -13.01 -2.41 0.14
CA GLN A 38 -12.81 -1.19 0.92
C GLN A 38 -13.24 -1.39 2.38
N GLU A 39 -14.35 -2.10 2.63
CA GLU A 39 -14.82 -2.39 3.98
C GLU A 39 -13.80 -3.23 4.75
N ASP A 40 -13.17 -4.21 4.09
CA ASP A 40 -12.10 -5.01 4.71
C ASP A 40 -10.89 -4.15 5.08
N LEU A 41 -10.51 -3.20 4.22
CA LEU A 41 -9.41 -2.27 4.49
C LEU A 41 -9.71 -1.40 5.72
N ASP A 42 -10.93 -0.86 5.83
CA ASP A 42 -11.35 -0.03 6.96
C ASP A 42 -11.23 -0.79 8.29
N VAL A 43 -11.71 -2.03 8.32
CA VAL A 43 -11.61 -2.91 9.50
C VAL A 43 -10.16 -3.21 9.86
N LEU A 44 -9.28 -3.41 8.86
CA LEU A 44 -7.86 -3.69 9.10
C LEU A 44 -7.12 -2.47 9.65
N LEU A 45 -7.39 -1.27 9.11
CA LEU A 45 -6.80 -0.02 9.59
C LEU A 45 -7.22 0.28 11.02
N GLU A 46 -8.50 0.09 11.37
CA GLU A 46 -8.97 0.26 12.74
C GLU A 46 -8.28 -0.71 13.71
N LYS A 47 -8.14 -1.99 13.32
CA LYS A 47 -7.42 -2.99 14.12
C LYS A 47 -5.95 -2.61 14.31
N LEU A 48 -5.29 -2.18 13.24
CA LEU A 48 -3.89 -1.78 13.27
C LEU A 48 -3.67 -0.58 14.19
N GLN A 49 -4.54 0.43 14.11
CA GLN A 49 -4.49 1.60 15.00
C GLN A 49 -4.69 1.20 16.47
N LYS A 50 -5.69 0.38 16.78
CA LYS A 50 -5.90 -0.14 18.15
C LYS A 50 -4.70 -0.90 18.69
N ILE A 51 -4.04 -1.71 17.85
CA ILE A 51 -2.83 -2.42 18.25
C ILE A 51 -1.69 -1.43 18.51
N ARG A 52 -1.47 -0.44 17.64
CA ARG A 52 -0.43 0.58 17.82
C ARG A 52 -0.63 1.39 19.11
N GLU A 53 -1.87 1.75 19.43
CA GLU A 53 -2.22 2.42 20.70
C GLU A 53 -1.94 1.52 21.90
N ALA A 54 -2.41 0.28 21.88
CA ALA A 54 -2.23 -0.67 22.98
C ALA A 54 -0.76 -1.01 23.26
N GLU A 55 0.08 -1.01 22.23
CA GLU A 55 1.52 -1.26 22.31
C GLU A 55 2.34 0.02 22.60
N GLY A 56 1.68 1.19 22.72
CA GLY A 56 2.33 2.46 23.01
C GLY A 56 3.24 2.96 21.88
N VAL A 57 2.92 2.64 20.63
CA VAL A 57 3.71 2.97 19.44
C VAL A 57 2.95 3.82 18.42
N ALA A 58 1.76 4.32 18.79
CA ALA A 58 0.93 5.15 17.92
C ALA A 58 1.66 6.37 17.34
N ASP A 59 2.53 7.02 18.14
CA ASP A 59 3.28 8.22 17.75
C ASP A 59 4.55 7.92 16.92
N LYS A 60 4.89 6.65 16.69
CA LYS A 60 6.07 6.31 15.88
C LYS A 60 5.76 6.43 14.38
N PRO A 61 6.72 6.89 13.56
CA PRO A 61 6.60 6.85 12.10
C PRO A 61 6.16 5.46 11.64
N PHE A 62 5.24 5.42 10.67
CA PHE A 62 4.69 4.17 10.19
C PHE A 62 4.10 4.31 8.80
N GLU A 63 4.62 3.52 7.87
CA GLU A 63 4.14 3.51 6.49
C GLU A 63 2.92 2.58 6.35
N THR A 64 1.91 3.03 5.63
CA THR A 64 0.70 2.25 5.34
C THR A 64 0.54 2.15 3.84
N HIS A 65 0.91 0.99 3.29
CA HIS A 65 0.92 0.73 1.86
C HIS A 65 -0.32 -0.07 1.47
N VAL A 66 -1.16 0.47 0.58
CA VAL A 66 -2.44 -0.19 0.22
C VAL A 66 -2.57 -0.51 -1.26
N ILE A 67 -3.13 -1.69 -1.54
CA ILE A 67 -3.72 -1.99 -2.85
C ILE A 67 -5.20 -1.60 -2.75
N SER A 68 -5.62 -0.58 -3.51
CA SER A 68 -7.01 -0.08 -3.51
C SER A 68 -7.39 0.43 -4.90
N PHE A 69 -8.65 0.22 -5.29
CA PHE A 69 -9.19 0.76 -6.55
C PHE A 69 -9.34 2.29 -6.52
N ASP A 70 -9.45 2.90 -5.34
CA ASP A 70 -9.48 4.37 -5.21
C ASP A 70 -8.22 5.02 -5.79
N ALA A 71 -7.08 4.33 -5.77
CA ALA A 71 -5.80 4.83 -6.27
C ALA A 71 -5.79 5.12 -7.77
N PHE A 72 -6.78 4.63 -8.54
CA PHE A 72 -6.89 4.88 -9.99
C PHE A 72 -7.45 6.26 -10.35
N THR A 73 -7.74 7.12 -9.36
CA THR A 73 -8.25 8.47 -9.58
C THR A 73 -7.54 9.45 -8.65
N VAL A 74 -7.42 10.72 -9.05
CA VAL A 74 -6.83 11.78 -8.22
C VAL A 74 -7.60 11.96 -6.91
N ASP A 75 -8.94 12.06 -7.00
CA ASP A 75 -9.79 12.21 -5.82
C ASP A 75 -9.73 10.99 -4.89
N GLY A 76 -9.62 9.78 -5.46
CA GLY A 76 -9.48 8.56 -4.69
C GLY A 76 -8.11 8.46 -4.00
N ALA A 77 -7.03 8.84 -4.66
CA ALA A 77 -5.71 8.95 -4.04
C ALA A 77 -5.74 9.92 -2.84
N LYS A 78 -6.39 11.08 -2.99
CA LYS A 78 -6.58 12.04 -1.89
C LYS A 78 -7.42 11.47 -0.75
N ARG A 79 -8.51 10.75 -1.04
CA ARG A 79 -9.31 10.08 0.00
C ARG A 79 -8.49 9.04 0.79
N LEU A 80 -7.52 8.37 0.14
CA LEU A 80 -6.65 7.43 0.82
C LEU A 80 -5.64 8.17 1.71
N GLU A 81 -5.02 9.24 1.20
CA GLU A 81 -4.12 10.12 1.97
C GLU A 81 -4.80 10.69 3.22
N ASP A 82 -6.01 11.23 3.09
CA ASP A 82 -6.81 11.79 4.19
C ASP A 82 -7.06 10.76 5.33
N ARG A 83 -6.91 9.47 5.03
CA ARG A 83 -7.06 8.36 5.97
C ARG A 83 -5.73 7.87 6.56
N GLY A 84 -4.63 8.55 6.28
CA GLY A 84 -3.29 8.20 6.77
C GLY A 84 -2.59 7.09 5.97
N ILE A 85 -3.07 6.78 4.76
CA ILE A 85 -2.37 5.89 3.84
C ILE A 85 -1.23 6.67 3.22
N THR A 86 -0.02 6.12 3.28
CA THR A 86 1.19 6.80 2.80
C THR A 86 1.49 6.44 1.35
N ASP A 87 1.16 5.22 0.94
CA ASP A 87 1.55 4.67 -0.35
C ASP A 87 0.44 3.80 -0.94
N VAL A 88 0.33 3.83 -2.27
CA VAL A 88 -0.61 2.99 -3.02
C VAL A 88 0.14 2.10 -4.01
N ILE A 89 -0.27 0.84 -4.07
CA ILE A 89 0.26 -0.14 -5.01
C ILE A 89 -0.79 -0.33 -6.11
N VAL A 90 -0.45 0.10 -7.32
CA VAL A 90 -1.33 0.03 -8.50
C VAL A 90 -0.82 -1.02 -9.47
N GLY A 91 -1.69 -1.96 -9.83
CA GLY A 91 -1.42 -3.01 -10.79
C GLY A 91 -2.51 -3.09 -11.85
N PHE A 92 -2.12 -3.20 -13.11
CA PHE A 92 -3.04 -3.29 -14.26
C PHE A 92 -3.41 -4.74 -14.61
N ARG A 93 -3.00 -5.68 -13.77
CA ARG A 93 -3.35 -7.10 -13.86
C ARG A 93 -3.59 -7.64 -12.46
N LEU A 94 -4.68 -8.38 -12.29
CA LEU A 94 -4.96 -9.08 -11.04
C LEU A 94 -3.95 -10.24 -10.86
N PRO A 95 -3.08 -10.21 -9.83
CA PRO A 95 -1.98 -11.18 -9.68
C PRO A 95 -2.47 -12.60 -9.39
N TYR A 96 -3.74 -12.76 -8.99
CA TYR A 96 -4.35 -14.05 -8.67
C TYR A 96 -4.93 -14.78 -9.89
N ILE A 97 -4.99 -14.12 -11.06
CA ILE A 97 -5.42 -14.77 -12.30
C ILE A 97 -4.29 -15.68 -12.79
N LYS A 98 -4.55 -16.98 -12.74
CA LYS A 98 -3.65 -18.02 -13.24
C LYS A 98 -3.71 -18.14 -14.75
N GLY A 99 -2.60 -18.54 -15.36
CA GLY A 99 -2.49 -18.78 -16.80
C GLY A 99 -1.59 -17.77 -17.51
N PRO A 100 -1.41 -17.94 -18.83
CA PRO A 100 -0.59 -17.05 -19.64
C PRO A 100 -1.17 -15.64 -19.63
N ASP A 101 -0.27 -14.66 -19.61
CA ASP A 101 -0.62 -13.27 -19.83
C ASP A 101 -0.77 -13.02 -21.33
N THR A 102 -2.00 -12.91 -21.81
CA THR A 102 -2.28 -12.69 -23.23
C THR A 102 -2.32 -11.22 -23.61
N GLU A 103 -2.17 -10.30 -22.65
CA GLU A 103 -2.20 -8.87 -22.95
C GLU A 103 -0.91 -8.45 -23.69
N PRO A 104 -1.02 -7.81 -24.87
CA PRO A 104 0.15 -7.36 -25.61
C PRO A 104 0.99 -6.36 -24.83
N LEU A 105 2.31 -6.39 -25.02
CA LEU A 105 3.24 -5.44 -24.37
C LEU A 105 2.83 -3.98 -24.57
N ALA A 106 2.44 -3.60 -25.79
CA ALA A 106 2.00 -2.25 -26.10
C ALA A 106 0.82 -1.81 -25.23
N LYS A 107 -0.09 -2.73 -24.89
CA LYS A 107 -1.26 -2.41 -24.06
C LYS A 107 -0.87 -2.20 -22.59
N LYS A 108 0.10 -2.98 -22.09
CA LYS A 108 0.66 -2.81 -20.73
C LYS A 108 1.36 -1.46 -20.57
N ILE A 109 2.11 -1.05 -21.59
CA ILE A 109 2.76 0.25 -21.62
C ILE A 109 1.71 1.37 -21.62
N GLU A 110 0.68 1.26 -22.48
CA GLU A 110 -0.43 2.24 -22.53
C GLU A 110 -1.15 2.39 -21.18
N HIS A 111 -1.33 1.31 -20.41
CA HIS A 111 -1.91 1.39 -19.07
C HIS A 111 -1.03 2.19 -18.09
N LEU A 112 0.29 1.98 -18.13
CA LEU A 112 1.25 2.70 -17.29
C LEU A 112 1.32 4.19 -17.66
N GLU A 113 1.42 4.49 -18.96
CA GLU A 113 1.47 5.87 -19.49
C GLU A 113 0.22 6.65 -19.08
N ARG A 114 -0.96 6.06 -19.31
CA ARG A 114 -2.23 6.70 -18.94
C ARG A 114 -2.33 6.95 -17.44
N PHE A 115 -1.93 5.99 -16.60
CA PHE A 115 -1.95 6.21 -15.15
C PHE A 115 -0.99 7.33 -14.72
N ALA A 116 0.19 7.39 -15.35
CA ALA A 116 1.14 8.47 -15.09
C ALA A 116 0.57 9.84 -15.47
N GLU A 117 -0.06 9.96 -16.64
CA GLU A 117 -0.67 11.21 -17.13
C GLU A 117 -1.92 11.61 -16.36
N ASP A 118 -2.81 10.66 -16.10
CA ASP A 118 -4.13 10.95 -15.55
C ASP A 118 -4.16 11.06 -14.03
N VAL A 119 -3.23 10.42 -13.33
CA VAL A 119 -3.19 10.38 -11.87
C VAL A 119 -1.88 10.95 -11.33
N ILE A 120 -0.72 10.32 -11.61
CA ILE A 120 0.55 10.72 -10.97
C ILE A 120 0.90 12.18 -11.22
N ALA A 121 0.75 12.65 -12.47
CA ALA A 121 1.06 14.02 -12.85
C ALA A 121 0.13 15.05 -12.19
N LYS A 122 -1.04 14.64 -11.68
CA LYS A 122 -2.07 15.53 -11.12
C LYS A 122 -2.18 15.47 -9.60
N VAL A 123 -1.71 14.39 -8.95
CA VAL A 123 -1.69 14.26 -7.48
C VAL A 123 -0.64 15.18 -6.85
N ASN A 124 0.44 15.51 -7.57
CA ASN A 124 1.53 16.38 -7.11
C ASN A 124 1.50 17.80 -7.71
N ALA A 125 0.40 18.17 -8.37
CA ALA A 125 0.28 19.43 -9.11
C ALA A 125 -0.20 20.61 -8.25
#